data_AF-A0A968MYE4-F1
#
_entry.id   AF-A0A968MYE4-F1
#
_cell.length_a   1.000
_cell.length_b   1.000
_cell.length_c   1.000
_cell.angle_alpha   90.00
_cell.angle_beta   90.00
_cell.angle_gamma   90.00
#
_symmetry.space_group_name_H-M   'P 1'
#
loop_
_entity.id
_entity.type
_entity.pdbx_description
1 polymer ?
#
loop_
_entity_poly.entity_id
_entity_poly.type
_entity_poly.pdbx_seq_one_letter_code
_entity_poly.pdbx_strand_id
1 'polypeptide(L)'
;MADRRGAEECIRGVMASLNHSPRFQAVAPGDMDLRGTGTREFPPALDWYIVEDICKQNQADALITLETFDSNNSISIGERQAERKDGDRTIKFTEFLATLNVQIEAGWKIYYPAEKRIIDQNIYSDGRSWSNASDARKKAEAGLPFMDQAVADAGRYAGERYAFRISPMWVNVSRYYFRKGNADLKQLTDLVNQVTGRVQPIYGLSMWMQGIRKLQEMHAIIWPWHGNWKAIWNQLWNGHESPYTKYNNKKGRYYANILQQRIYDQSRLDEQMQNN
;
A
#
# COMPACT_ATOMS: atom_id res chain seq x y z
N MET A 1 17.17 -21.91 -1.62
CA MET A 1 15.86 -22.24 -1.04
C MET A 1 15.10 -21.00 -0.59
N ALA A 2 15.74 -20.05 0.11
CA ALA A 2 15.09 -18.80 0.53
C ALA A 2 14.59 -17.96 -0.66
N ASP A 3 15.39 -17.74 -1.71
CA ASP A 3 14.98 -16.92 -2.86
C ASP A 3 13.80 -17.51 -3.63
N ARG A 4 13.76 -18.83 -3.82
CA ARG A 4 12.61 -19.50 -4.45
C ARG A 4 11.31 -19.21 -3.69
N ARG A 5 11.34 -19.38 -2.35
CA ARG A 5 10.18 -19.09 -1.50
C ARG A 5 9.84 -17.59 -1.52
N GLY A 6 10.85 -16.73 -1.53
CA GLY A 6 10.68 -15.28 -1.67
C GLY A 6 10.01 -14.89 -2.99
N ALA A 7 10.40 -15.51 -4.10
CA ALA A 7 9.80 -15.30 -5.42
C ALA A 7 8.35 -15.75 -5.47
N GLU A 8 8.04 -16.94 -4.92
CA GLU A 8 6.67 -17.46 -4.80
C GLU A 8 5.79 -16.51 -3.97
N GLU A 9 6.29 -16.02 -2.83
CA GLU A 9 5.57 -15.03 -2.02
C GLU A 9 5.45 -13.66 -2.71
N CYS A 10 6.44 -13.26 -3.51
CA CYS A 10 6.39 -12.04 -4.31
C CYS A 10 5.25 -12.08 -5.33
N ILE A 11 5.12 -13.20 -6.05
CA ILE A 11 3.99 -13.43 -6.96
C ILE A 11 2.66 -13.39 -6.20
N ARG A 12 2.58 -14.05 -5.03
CA ARG A 12 1.37 -14.02 -4.18
C ARG A 12 1.03 -12.61 -3.72
N GLY A 13 2.01 -11.79 -3.39
CA GLY A 13 1.84 -10.38 -3.01
C GLY A 13 1.24 -9.56 -4.16
N VAL A 14 1.76 -9.71 -5.37
CA VAL A 14 1.19 -9.06 -6.57
C VAL A 14 -0.26 -9.49 -6.78
N MET A 15 -0.52 -10.81 -6.79
CA MET A 15 -1.86 -11.34 -7.02
C MET A 15 -2.86 -10.87 -5.97
N ALA A 16 -2.47 -10.92 -4.68
CA ALA A 16 -3.32 -10.47 -3.60
C ALA A 16 -3.67 -8.99 -3.79
N SER A 17 -2.70 -8.13 -4.11
CA SER A 17 -2.96 -6.72 -4.35
C SER A 17 -3.81 -6.47 -5.58
N LEU A 18 -3.50 -7.09 -6.73
CA LEU A 18 -4.24 -6.89 -7.97
C LEU A 18 -5.71 -7.35 -7.85
N ASN A 19 -5.97 -8.46 -7.16
CA ASN A 19 -7.35 -8.94 -6.93
C ASN A 19 -8.17 -8.07 -5.97
N HIS A 20 -7.53 -7.18 -5.22
CA HIS A 20 -8.20 -6.13 -4.44
C HIS A 20 -8.21 -4.79 -5.19
N SER A 21 -7.68 -4.71 -6.41
CA SER A 21 -7.70 -3.50 -7.21
C SER A 21 -9.01 -3.37 -8.00
N PRO A 22 -9.41 -2.16 -8.39
CA PRO A 22 -10.63 -1.94 -9.18
C PRO A 22 -10.46 -2.32 -10.66
N ARG A 23 -9.25 -2.66 -11.12
CA ARG A 23 -8.92 -2.76 -12.55
C ARG A 23 -8.64 -4.18 -13.04
N PHE A 24 -8.06 -5.03 -12.20
CA PHE A 24 -7.54 -6.32 -12.66
C PHE A 24 -8.11 -7.48 -11.84
N GLN A 25 -8.21 -8.63 -12.50
CA GLN A 25 -8.41 -9.92 -11.87
C GLN A 25 -7.21 -10.79 -12.20
N ALA A 26 -6.40 -11.10 -11.18
CA ALA A 26 -5.18 -11.88 -11.34
C ALA A 26 -5.45 -13.36 -11.03
N VAL A 27 -5.08 -14.22 -11.96
CA VAL A 27 -5.12 -15.68 -11.85
C VAL A 27 -3.72 -16.25 -12.01
N ALA A 28 -3.35 -17.20 -11.15
CA ALA A 28 -2.09 -17.93 -11.29
C ALA A 28 -2.32 -19.23 -12.06
N PRO A 29 -1.58 -19.47 -13.15
CA PRO A 29 -1.56 -20.76 -13.81
C PRO A 29 -0.80 -21.79 -12.96
N GLY A 30 -1.44 -22.35 -11.92
CA GLY A 30 -0.95 -23.51 -11.15
C GLY A 30 0.57 -23.57 -10.88
N ASP A 31 1.16 -24.76 -11.04
CA ASP A 31 2.60 -25.04 -10.88
C ASP A 31 3.45 -24.68 -12.12
N MET A 32 3.12 -23.58 -12.81
CA MET A 32 3.88 -23.14 -13.98
C MET A 32 5.18 -22.43 -13.55
N ASP A 33 6.30 -23.13 -13.70
CA ASP A 33 7.65 -22.61 -13.44
C ASP A 33 8.41 -22.43 -14.77
N LEU A 34 8.42 -21.21 -15.29
CA LEU A 34 9.24 -20.81 -16.43
C LEU A 34 10.61 -20.42 -15.90
N ARG A 35 11.59 -21.32 -16.05
CA ARG A 35 12.94 -21.09 -15.55
C ARG A 35 13.60 -19.93 -16.27
N GLY A 36 13.95 -18.89 -15.51
CA GLY A 36 14.77 -17.78 -15.96
C GLY A 36 16.26 -18.15 -16.10
N THR A 37 17.09 -17.13 -16.23
CA THR A 37 18.56 -17.25 -16.39
C THR A 37 19.27 -17.72 -15.12
N GLY A 38 18.63 -17.58 -13.95
CA GLY A 38 19.28 -17.73 -12.65
C GLY A 38 20.25 -16.60 -12.31
N THR A 39 20.26 -15.53 -13.10
CA THR A 39 21.05 -14.31 -12.86
C THR A 39 20.11 -13.11 -12.63
N ARG A 40 20.67 -11.94 -12.35
CA ARG A 40 19.90 -10.68 -12.29
C ARG A 40 19.54 -10.14 -13.69
N GLU A 41 19.96 -10.80 -14.77
CA GLU A 41 19.69 -10.39 -16.14
C GLU A 41 18.36 -10.97 -16.63
N PHE A 42 17.57 -10.13 -17.31
CA PHE A 42 16.33 -10.59 -17.92
C PHE A 42 16.61 -11.66 -18.99
N PRO A 43 15.85 -12.78 -18.99
CA PRO A 43 15.87 -13.70 -20.11
C PRO A 43 15.32 -13.03 -21.37
N PRO A 44 15.64 -13.58 -22.56
CA PRO A 44 14.94 -13.25 -23.79
C PRO A 44 13.42 -13.31 -23.60
N ALA A 45 12.69 -12.48 -24.33
CA ALA A 45 11.24 -12.53 -24.27
C ALA A 45 10.72 -13.92 -24.65
N LEU A 46 9.76 -14.43 -23.87
CA LEU A 46 8.96 -15.60 -24.24
C LEU A 46 8.40 -15.46 -25.65
N ASP A 47 8.39 -16.57 -26.38
CA ASP A 47 7.75 -16.64 -27.69
C ASP A 47 6.26 -16.29 -27.56
N TRP A 48 5.74 -15.50 -28.51
CA TRP A 48 4.33 -15.09 -28.51
C TRP A 48 3.37 -16.27 -28.52
N TYR A 49 3.74 -17.39 -29.14
CA TYR A 49 2.94 -18.62 -29.10
C TYR A 49 2.75 -19.12 -27.67
N ILE A 50 3.81 -19.11 -26.84
CA ILE A 50 3.75 -19.53 -25.43
C ILE A 50 2.88 -18.56 -24.63
N VAL A 51 3.09 -17.26 -24.81
CA VAL A 51 2.31 -16.21 -24.12
C VAL A 51 0.82 -16.35 -24.46
N GLU A 52 0.50 -16.48 -25.74
CA GLU A 52 -0.88 -16.65 -26.21
C GLU A 52 -1.52 -17.94 -25.65
N ASP A 53 -0.79 -19.05 -25.61
CA ASP A 53 -1.28 -20.32 -25.08
C ASP A 53 -1.59 -20.23 -23.58
N ILE A 54 -0.69 -19.66 -22.78
CA ILE A 54 -0.90 -19.43 -21.35
C ILE A 54 -2.13 -18.54 -21.12
N CYS A 55 -2.22 -17.42 -21.83
CA CYS A 55 -3.35 -16.49 -21.72
C CYS A 55 -4.68 -17.16 -22.10
N LYS A 56 -4.72 -17.93 -23.20
CA LYS A 56 -5.92 -18.64 -23.65
C LYS A 56 -6.36 -19.70 -22.63
N GLN A 57 -5.44 -20.49 -22.08
CA GLN A 57 -5.75 -21.52 -21.08
C GLN A 57 -6.30 -20.95 -19.77
N ASN A 58 -5.93 -19.71 -19.44
CA ASN A 58 -6.31 -19.06 -18.18
C ASN A 58 -7.34 -17.94 -18.35
N GLN A 59 -7.91 -17.78 -19.56
CA GLN A 59 -8.87 -16.72 -19.88
C GLN A 59 -8.37 -15.32 -19.49
N ALA A 60 -7.10 -15.05 -19.76
CA ALA A 60 -6.43 -13.81 -19.37
C ALA A 60 -6.07 -12.96 -20.58
N ASP A 61 -6.21 -11.64 -20.45
CA ASP A 61 -5.89 -10.67 -21.52
C ASP A 61 -4.40 -10.32 -21.59
N ALA A 62 -3.68 -10.54 -20.50
CA ALA A 62 -2.25 -10.21 -20.35
C ALA A 62 -1.56 -11.23 -19.44
N LEU A 63 -0.24 -11.37 -19.63
CA LEU A 63 0.61 -12.23 -18.81
C LEU A 63 1.65 -11.38 -18.08
N ILE A 64 1.70 -11.48 -16.75
CA ILE A 64 2.73 -10.86 -15.91
C ILE A 64 3.68 -11.96 -15.47
N THR A 65 4.97 -11.75 -15.66
CA THR A 65 6.03 -12.71 -15.31
C THR A 65 7.02 -12.10 -14.33
N LEU A 66 7.41 -12.88 -13.33
CA LEU A 66 8.55 -12.60 -12.48
C LEU A 66 9.77 -13.30 -13.12
N GLU A 67 10.62 -12.52 -13.76
CA GLU A 67 11.70 -12.99 -14.63
C GLU A 67 13.02 -13.14 -13.87
N THR A 68 13.26 -12.25 -12.90
CA THR A 68 14.43 -12.28 -12.02
C THR A 68 13.99 -12.02 -10.59
N PHE A 69 14.64 -12.69 -9.63
CA PHE A 69 14.41 -12.48 -8.22
C PHE A 69 15.71 -12.69 -7.46
N ASP A 70 16.06 -11.70 -6.64
CA ASP A 70 17.25 -11.74 -5.80
C ASP A 70 16.94 -11.10 -4.44
N SER A 71 17.51 -11.66 -3.37
CA SER A 71 17.40 -11.11 -2.03
C SER A 71 18.77 -10.82 -1.42
N ASN A 72 18.96 -9.58 -0.98
CA ASN A 72 20.13 -9.15 -0.22
C ASN A 72 19.71 -8.93 1.22
N ASN A 73 20.45 -9.52 2.16
CA ASN A 73 20.14 -9.40 3.58
C ASN A 73 21.37 -8.96 4.38
N SER A 74 21.13 -8.23 5.47
CA SER A 74 22.18 -7.80 6.40
C SER A 74 21.64 -7.72 7.82
N ILE A 75 22.48 -8.09 8.79
CA ILE A 75 22.18 -7.92 10.21
C ILE A 75 23.15 -6.89 10.77
N SER A 76 22.62 -5.87 11.45
CA SER A 76 23.40 -4.88 12.19
C SER A 76 22.99 -4.86 13.66
N ILE A 77 23.94 -4.53 14.53
CA ILE A 77 23.70 -4.46 15.98
C ILE A 77 24.30 -3.16 16.49
N GLY A 78 23.45 -2.33 17.09
CA GLY A 78 23.85 -1.11 17.79
C GLY A 78 23.73 -1.27 19.30
N GLU A 79 24.47 -0.44 20.03
CA GLU A 79 24.41 -0.36 21.49
C GLU A 79 24.01 1.07 21.88
N ARG A 80 23.10 1.19 22.86
CA ARG A 80 22.79 2.48 23.49
C ARG A 80 22.58 2.33 25.00
N GLN A 81 22.87 3.37 25.75
CA GLN A 81 22.48 3.42 27.16
C GLN A 81 20.98 3.68 27.26
N ALA A 82 20.27 2.83 28.00
CA ALA A 82 18.85 2.93 28.24
C ALA A 82 18.55 2.90 29.75
N GLU A 83 17.38 3.39 30.12
CA GLU A 83 16.92 3.46 31.50
C GLU A 83 15.61 2.70 31.66
N ARG A 84 15.50 1.87 32.70
CA ARG A 84 14.24 1.24 33.10
C ARG A 84 13.93 1.55 34.55
N LYS A 85 12.64 1.72 34.85
CA LYS A 85 12.17 1.85 36.24
C LYS A 85 12.00 0.47 36.85
N ASP A 86 12.54 0.30 38.04
CA ASP A 86 12.35 -0.87 38.91
C ASP A 86 11.89 -0.36 40.28
N GLY A 87 10.56 -0.29 40.45
CA GLY A 87 9.92 0.46 41.53
C GLY A 87 10.28 1.95 41.48
N ASP A 88 10.79 2.48 42.60
CA ASP A 88 11.22 3.87 42.73
C ASP A 88 12.65 4.13 42.20
N ARG A 89 13.35 3.09 41.74
CA ARG A 89 14.73 3.20 41.25
C ARG A 89 14.77 3.24 39.73
N THR A 90 15.62 4.10 39.19
CA THR A 90 15.99 4.10 37.77
C THR A 90 17.29 3.33 37.59
N ILE A 91 17.25 2.25 36.81
CA ILE A 91 18.43 1.43 36.50
C ILE A 91 18.88 1.76 35.08
N LYS A 92 20.15 2.15 34.95
CA LYS A 92 20.84 2.29 33.65
C LYS A 92 21.35 0.94 33.20
N PHE A 93 21.15 0.61 31.93
CA PHE A 93 21.68 -0.59 31.31
C PHE A 93 22.07 -0.35 29.85
N THR A 94 22.99 -1.15 29.34
CA THR A 94 23.29 -1.18 27.90
C THR A 94 22.20 -1.97 27.19
N GLU A 95 21.47 -1.31 26.30
CA GLU A 95 20.51 -1.92 25.40
C GLU A 95 21.17 -2.22 24.05
N PHE A 96 21.07 -3.47 23.62
CA PHE A 96 21.51 -3.93 22.30
C PHE A 96 20.30 -3.94 21.37
N LEU A 97 20.40 -3.24 20.24
CA LEU A 97 19.39 -3.21 19.19
C LEU A 97 19.91 -3.98 17.98
N ALA A 98 19.37 -5.18 17.75
CA ALA A 98 19.63 -5.95 16.55
C ALA A 98 18.61 -5.57 15.47
N THR A 99 19.08 -5.36 14.24
CA THR A 99 18.25 -5.05 13.06
C THR A 99 18.60 -5.98 11.92
N LEU A 100 17.62 -6.74 11.42
CA LEU A 100 17.70 -7.47 10.16
C LEU A 100 17.09 -6.61 9.06
N ASN A 101 17.84 -6.37 7.99
CA ASN A 101 17.34 -5.74 6.77
C ASN A 101 17.35 -6.76 5.64
N VAL A 102 16.23 -6.87 4.93
CA VAL A 102 16.12 -7.68 3.71
C VAL A 102 15.63 -6.78 2.58
N GLN A 103 16.41 -6.71 1.52
CA GLN A 103 16.10 -6.01 0.29
C GLN A 103 15.85 -7.04 -0.81
N ILE A 104 14.77 -6.85 -1.54
CA ILE A 104 14.37 -7.67 -2.69
C ILE A 104 14.61 -6.86 -3.95
N GLU A 105 15.10 -7.53 -4.98
CA GLU A 105 15.14 -7.04 -6.36
C GLU A 105 14.37 -8.02 -7.24
N ALA A 106 13.27 -7.54 -7.83
CA ALA A 106 12.35 -8.35 -8.62
C ALA A 106 12.20 -7.76 -10.03
N GLY A 107 12.59 -8.52 -11.05
CA GLY A 107 12.43 -8.17 -12.45
C GLY A 107 11.10 -8.65 -12.99
N TRP A 108 10.28 -7.73 -13.47
CA TRP A 108 8.94 -7.99 -13.99
C TRP A 108 8.85 -7.70 -15.48
N LYS A 109 8.04 -8.49 -16.18
CA LYS A 109 7.68 -8.24 -17.57
C LYS A 109 6.20 -8.51 -17.81
N ILE A 110 5.53 -7.58 -18.49
CA ILE A 110 4.10 -7.63 -18.80
C ILE A 110 3.90 -7.78 -20.30
N TYR A 111 3.31 -8.89 -20.70
CA TYR A 111 3.00 -9.24 -22.07
C TYR A 111 1.54 -8.97 -22.39
N TYR A 112 1.28 -8.41 -23.57
CA TYR A 112 -0.06 -8.23 -24.11
C TYR A 112 -0.20 -8.94 -25.46
N PRO A 113 -0.76 -10.17 -25.47
CA PRO A 113 -0.82 -11.02 -26.66
C PRO A 113 -1.65 -10.44 -27.79
N ALA A 114 -2.70 -9.65 -27.51
CA ALA A 114 -3.57 -9.09 -28.55
C ALA A 114 -2.82 -8.20 -29.56
N GLU A 115 -1.80 -7.47 -29.10
CA GLU A 115 -0.95 -6.61 -29.93
C GLU A 115 0.48 -7.13 -30.07
N LYS A 116 0.80 -8.30 -29.49
CA LYS A 116 2.15 -8.87 -29.45
C LYS A 116 3.21 -7.87 -29.01
N ARG A 117 2.94 -7.18 -27.91
CA ARG A 117 3.87 -6.21 -27.33
C ARG A 117 4.10 -6.43 -25.84
N ILE A 118 5.29 -6.03 -25.41
CA ILE A 118 5.64 -5.94 -23.99
C ILE A 118 5.23 -4.54 -23.52
N ILE A 119 4.30 -4.48 -22.57
CA ILE A 119 3.78 -3.21 -22.04
C ILE A 119 4.76 -2.61 -21.02
N ASP A 120 5.45 -3.47 -20.26
CA ASP A 120 6.37 -3.04 -19.21
C ASP A 120 7.47 -4.10 -19.04
N GLN A 121 8.69 -3.63 -18.80
CA GLN A 121 9.83 -4.43 -18.37
C GLN A 121 10.60 -3.60 -17.34
N ASN A 122 10.61 -4.04 -16.08
CA ASN A 122 11.12 -3.22 -15.00
C ASN A 122 11.72 -4.05 -13.86
N ILE A 123 12.85 -3.58 -13.33
CA ILE A 123 13.39 -4.06 -12.05
C ILE A 123 12.82 -3.18 -10.94
N TYR A 124 12.11 -3.80 -10.01
CA TYR A 124 11.56 -3.15 -8.84
C TYR A 124 12.31 -3.63 -7.60
N SER A 125 12.78 -2.68 -6.78
CA SER A 125 13.43 -2.99 -5.50
C SER A 125 12.65 -2.39 -4.34
N ASP A 126 12.37 -3.23 -3.35
CA ASP A 126 11.78 -2.83 -2.08
C ASP A 126 12.28 -3.78 -0.98
N GLY A 127 12.07 -3.45 0.28
CA GLY A 127 12.60 -4.23 1.39
C GLY A 127 11.85 -4.04 2.70
N ARG A 128 12.18 -4.90 3.65
CA ARG A 128 11.67 -4.82 5.02
C ARG A 128 12.80 -4.93 6.02
N SER A 129 12.57 -4.33 7.17
CA SER A 129 13.45 -4.45 8.32
C SER A 129 12.69 -4.92 9.56
N TRP A 130 13.36 -5.74 10.35
CA TRP A 130 12.90 -6.22 11.64
C TRP A 130 13.93 -5.83 12.67
N SER A 131 13.48 -5.42 13.84
CA SER A 131 14.39 -5.06 14.92
C SER A 131 13.92 -5.63 16.24
N ASN A 132 14.88 -5.97 17.09
CA ASN A 132 14.64 -6.45 18.43
C ASN A 132 15.67 -5.86 19.39
N ALA A 133 15.20 -5.39 20.55
CA ALA A 133 16.03 -4.76 21.56
C ALA A 133 16.07 -5.60 22.84
N SER A 134 17.25 -5.75 23.45
CA SER A 134 17.41 -6.45 24.72
C SER A 134 18.60 -5.94 25.52
N ASP A 135 18.59 -6.20 26.83
CA ASP A 135 19.72 -6.00 27.74
C ASP A 135 20.92 -6.96 27.52
N ALA A 136 20.82 -7.89 26.56
CA ALA A 136 21.88 -8.82 26.21
C ALA A 136 21.94 -9.02 24.69
N ARG A 137 23.13 -8.91 24.11
CA ARG A 137 23.37 -9.04 22.66
C ARG A 137 22.75 -10.30 22.04
N LYS A 138 23.02 -11.48 22.62
CA LYS A 138 22.48 -12.76 22.11
C LYS A 138 20.95 -12.81 22.14
N LYS A 139 20.31 -12.18 23.12
CA LYS A 139 18.84 -12.11 23.21
C LYS A 139 18.28 -11.16 22.16
N ALA A 140 18.96 -10.05 21.90
CA ALA A 140 18.58 -9.12 20.83
C ALA A 140 18.60 -9.84 19.47
N GLU A 141 19.70 -10.53 19.16
CA GLU A 141 19.86 -11.34 17.94
C GLU A 141 18.81 -12.47 17.83
N ALA A 142 18.60 -13.22 18.92
CA ALA A 142 17.67 -14.36 18.92
C ALA A 142 16.19 -13.96 18.76
N GLY A 143 15.84 -12.69 18.96
CA GLY A 143 14.49 -12.19 18.71
C GLY A 143 14.24 -11.70 17.29
N LEU A 144 15.24 -11.77 16.40
CA LEU A 144 15.02 -11.55 14.97
C LEU A 144 14.30 -12.75 14.33
N PRO A 145 13.49 -12.54 13.27
CA PRO A 145 12.85 -13.63 12.57
C PRO A 145 13.88 -14.53 11.87
N PHE A 146 13.50 -15.77 11.58
CA PHE A 146 14.33 -16.65 10.75
C PHE A 146 14.50 -16.07 9.34
N MET A 147 15.68 -16.25 8.75
CA MET A 147 16.03 -15.63 7.47
C MET A 147 15.09 -16.03 6.33
N ASP A 148 14.66 -17.29 6.28
CA ASP A 148 13.73 -17.79 5.26
C ASP A 148 12.34 -17.13 5.38
N GLN A 149 11.86 -16.90 6.62
CA GLN A 149 10.62 -16.18 6.89
C GLN A 149 10.76 -14.70 6.54
N ALA A 150 11.88 -14.07 6.89
CA ALA A 150 12.13 -12.67 6.59
C ALA A 150 12.20 -12.43 5.06
N VAL A 151 12.86 -13.30 4.31
CA VAL A 151 12.90 -13.24 2.83
C VAL A 151 11.52 -13.47 2.23
N ALA A 152 10.75 -14.43 2.74
CA ALA A 152 9.38 -14.66 2.31
C ALA A 152 8.47 -13.43 2.54
N ASP A 153 8.52 -12.85 3.74
CA ASP A 153 7.76 -11.65 4.10
C ASP A 153 8.19 -10.42 3.29
N ALA A 154 9.49 -10.22 3.09
CA ALA A 154 10.02 -9.15 2.24
C ALA A 154 9.61 -9.34 0.77
N GLY A 155 9.66 -10.57 0.26
CA GLY A 155 9.21 -10.93 -1.09
C GLY A 155 7.75 -10.59 -1.29
N ARG A 156 6.87 -11.04 -0.39
CA ARG A 156 5.45 -10.70 -0.41
C ARG A 156 5.23 -9.19 -0.44
N TYR A 157 5.90 -8.47 0.46
CA TYR A 157 5.81 -7.02 0.53
C TYR A 157 6.26 -6.36 -0.78
N ALA A 158 7.41 -6.76 -1.35
CA ALA A 158 7.89 -6.21 -2.63
C ALA A 158 6.89 -6.44 -3.77
N GLY A 159 6.24 -7.61 -3.82
CA GLY A 159 5.17 -7.91 -4.76
C GLY A 159 3.94 -7.01 -4.57
N GLU A 160 3.48 -6.84 -3.33
CA GLU A 160 2.38 -5.91 -3.02
C GLU A 160 2.70 -4.47 -3.49
N ARG A 161 3.94 -4.03 -3.30
CA ARG A 161 4.43 -2.71 -3.70
C ARG A 161 4.56 -2.56 -5.21
N TYR A 162 4.98 -3.61 -5.93
CA TYR A 162 4.95 -3.62 -7.39
C TYR A 162 3.53 -3.52 -7.95
N ALA A 163 2.55 -4.20 -7.35
CA ALA A 163 1.15 -4.08 -7.79
C ALA A 163 0.62 -2.64 -7.70
N PHE A 164 1.05 -1.87 -6.70
CA PHE A 164 0.66 -0.46 -6.53
C PHE A 164 1.24 0.45 -7.64
N ARG A 165 2.32 0.01 -8.31
CA ARG A 165 2.90 0.71 -9.46
C ARG A 165 2.02 0.54 -10.70
N ILE A 166 1.48 -0.65 -10.91
CA ILE A 166 0.77 -1.02 -12.14
C ILE A 166 -0.76 -0.87 -12.04
N SER A 167 -1.31 -0.74 -10.82
CA SER A 167 -2.74 -0.58 -10.59
C SER A 167 -3.05 0.41 -9.46
N PRO A 168 -4.06 1.30 -9.60
CA PRO A 168 -4.60 2.08 -8.50
C PRO A 168 -5.19 1.18 -7.40
N MET A 169 -5.03 1.55 -6.13
CA MET A 169 -5.44 0.71 -5.00
C MET A 169 -6.38 1.41 -4.02
N TRP A 170 -7.19 0.62 -3.33
CA TRP A 170 -7.94 1.12 -2.17
C TRP A 170 -6.98 1.38 -1.01
N VAL A 171 -6.86 2.65 -0.60
CA VAL A 171 -6.12 3.02 0.63
C VAL A 171 -7.04 3.41 1.79
N ASN A 172 -6.67 2.98 3.00
CA ASN A 172 -7.28 3.45 4.22
C ASN A 172 -6.77 4.85 4.55
N VAL A 173 -7.67 5.77 4.89
CA VAL A 173 -7.31 7.16 5.21
C VAL A 173 -7.88 7.53 6.57
N SER A 174 -7.01 7.94 7.47
CA SER A 174 -7.41 8.57 8.73
C SER A 174 -7.86 10.00 8.48
N ARG A 175 -9.13 10.29 8.81
CA ARG A 175 -9.76 11.60 8.60
C ARG A 175 -9.91 12.32 9.94
N TYR A 176 -9.44 13.56 10.03
CA TYR A 176 -9.67 14.41 11.19
C TYR A 176 -10.96 15.20 11.02
N TYR A 177 -11.80 15.21 12.05
CA TYR A 177 -12.97 16.08 12.12
C TYR A 177 -12.88 16.97 13.37
N PHE A 178 -13.44 18.17 13.29
CA PHE A 178 -13.47 19.10 14.43
C PHE A 178 -14.66 18.76 15.33
N ARG A 179 -14.40 18.65 16.64
CA ARG A 179 -15.43 18.36 17.65
C ARG A 179 -16.01 19.61 18.32
N LYS A 180 -15.28 20.73 18.26
CA LYS A 180 -15.58 21.97 18.98
C LYS A 180 -15.70 23.14 18.00
N GLY A 181 -16.44 24.18 18.38
CA GLY A 181 -16.62 25.41 17.60
C GLY A 181 -18.07 25.65 17.14
N ASN A 182 -18.88 24.60 17.06
CA ASN A 182 -20.33 24.68 16.84
C ASN A 182 -21.01 23.42 17.42
N ALA A 183 -22.27 23.55 17.87
CA ALA A 183 -23.13 22.45 18.31
C ALA A 183 -23.32 21.38 17.22
N ASP A 184 -23.40 21.77 15.95
CA ASP A 184 -23.53 20.82 14.82
C ASP A 184 -22.30 19.91 14.68
N LEU A 185 -21.10 20.43 14.93
CA LEU A 185 -19.85 19.67 14.90
C LEU A 185 -19.76 18.63 16.04
N LYS A 186 -20.36 18.95 17.19
CA LYS A 186 -20.49 18.02 18.32
C LYS A 186 -21.44 16.88 17.97
N GLN A 187 -22.60 17.20 17.38
CA GLN A 187 -23.56 16.18 16.92
C GLN A 187 -22.96 15.26 15.86
N LEU A 188 -22.20 15.81 14.90
CA LEU A 188 -21.51 15.02 13.88
C LEU A 188 -20.44 14.10 14.48
N THR A 189 -19.72 14.55 15.51
CA THR A 189 -18.76 13.71 16.24
C THR A 189 -19.45 12.53 16.92
N ASP A 190 -20.54 12.79 17.62
CA ASP A 190 -21.28 11.76 18.35
C ASP A 190 -21.87 10.73 17.36
N LEU A 191 -22.33 11.19 16.20
CA LEU A 191 -22.81 10.36 15.10
C LEU A 191 -21.71 9.46 14.50
N VAL A 192 -20.54 10.04 14.20
CA VAL A 192 -19.40 9.28 13.66
C VAL A 192 -18.98 8.18 14.63
N ASN A 193 -18.92 8.48 15.93
CA ASN A 193 -18.55 7.51 16.96
C ASN A 193 -19.57 6.36 17.13
N GLN A 194 -20.84 6.59 16.80
CA GLN A 194 -21.88 5.55 16.81
C GLN A 194 -21.75 4.61 15.60
N VAL A 195 -21.37 5.13 14.44
CA VAL A 195 -21.25 4.36 13.19
C VAL A 195 -19.94 3.56 13.14
N THR A 196 -18.85 4.11 13.66
CA THR A 196 -17.52 3.45 13.69
C THR A 196 -17.47 2.21 14.59
N GLY A 197 -18.52 1.97 15.39
CA GLY A 197 -18.62 0.84 16.29
C GLY A 197 -18.95 -0.50 15.64
N ARG A 198 -19.69 -0.57 14.52
CA ARG A 198 -20.07 -1.82 13.78
C ARG A 198 -21.12 -1.64 12.66
N VAL A 199 -21.28 -0.46 12.05
CA VAL A 199 -22.41 -0.24 11.11
C VAL A 199 -21.94 -0.04 9.67
N GLN A 200 -22.58 -0.78 8.76
CA GLN A 200 -22.33 -0.81 7.33
C GLN A 200 -22.30 0.59 6.67
N PRO A 201 -21.54 0.75 5.56
CA PRO A 201 -21.25 2.06 4.94
C PRO A 201 -22.47 2.91 4.56
N ILE A 202 -23.63 2.29 4.34
CA ILE A 202 -24.80 2.93 3.72
C ILE A 202 -25.65 3.74 4.72
N TYR A 203 -25.81 3.28 5.96
CA TYR A 203 -26.63 3.98 6.97
C TYR A 203 -25.89 5.15 7.62
N GLY A 204 -24.57 5.02 7.79
CA GLY A 204 -23.73 6.16 8.18
C GLY A 204 -23.80 7.29 7.15
N LEU A 205 -23.88 6.95 5.86
CA LEU A 205 -23.88 7.88 4.74
C LEU A 205 -25.09 8.81 4.72
N SER A 206 -26.31 8.33 4.97
CA SER A 206 -27.52 9.16 4.92
C SER A 206 -27.58 10.17 6.07
N MET A 207 -27.16 9.77 7.28
CA MET A 207 -27.06 10.68 8.43
C MET A 207 -25.92 11.68 8.28
N TRP A 208 -24.79 11.26 7.70
CA TRP A 208 -23.69 12.16 7.35
C TRP A 208 -24.10 13.14 6.24
N MET A 209 -24.85 12.71 5.23
CA MET A 209 -25.42 13.56 4.18
C MET A 209 -26.46 14.55 4.73
N GLN A 210 -27.28 14.17 5.73
CA GLN A 210 -28.16 15.12 6.42
C GLN A 210 -27.36 16.16 7.21
N GLY A 211 -26.23 15.78 7.82
CA GLY A 211 -25.27 16.73 8.40
C GLY A 211 -24.64 17.66 7.36
N ILE A 212 -24.22 17.13 6.20
CA ILE A 212 -23.66 17.89 5.06
C ILE A 212 -24.59 19.03 4.64
N ARG A 213 -25.90 18.79 4.60
CA ARG A 213 -26.88 19.80 4.16
C ARG A 213 -26.97 21.00 5.10
N LYS A 214 -26.79 20.80 6.41
CA LYS A 214 -26.68 21.89 7.40
C LYS A 214 -25.33 22.63 7.36
N LEU A 215 -24.28 21.96 6.88
CA LEU A 215 -22.92 22.48 6.85
C LEU A 215 -22.53 23.14 5.50
N GLN A 216 -23.42 23.12 4.50
CA GLN A 216 -23.31 23.97 3.31
C GLN A 216 -23.39 25.47 3.65
N GLU A 217 -24.07 25.85 4.73
CA GLU A 217 -24.19 27.25 5.19
C GLU A 217 -23.02 27.69 6.07
N MET A 218 -22.23 26.74 6.59
CA MET A 218 -21.11 27.01 7.49
C MET A 218 -19.87 26.28 6.97
N HIS A 219 -19.03 27.01 6.22
CA HIS A 219 -17.73 26.66 5.61
C HIS A 219 -16.82 25.68 6.41
N ALA A 220 -17.27 24.45 6.66
CA ALA A 220 -16.64 23.50 7.56
C ALA A 220 -16.74 22.09 6.97
N ILE A 221 -15.78 21.76 6.10
CA ILE A 221 -15.08 20.47 5.94
C ILE A 221 -15.92 19.21 6.28
N ILE A 222 -16.73 18.71 5.33
CA ILE A 222 -17.41 17.40 5.44
C ILE A 222 -17.30 16.65 4.10
N TRP A 223 -16.70 15.46 4.17
CA TRP A 223 -16.10 14.67 3.08
C TRP A 223 -16.74 13.28 2.87
N PRO A 224 -17.55 13.09 1.80
CA PRO A 224 -18.24 11.83 1.49
C PRO A 224 -17.30 10.62 1.32
N TRP A 225 -17.89 9.42 1.39
CA TRP A 225 -17.21 8.14 1.18
C TRP A 225 -17.24 7.66 -0.29
N HIS A 226 -17.91 8.36 -1.21
CA HIS A 226 -18.10 7.89 -2.59
C HIS A 226 -17.62 8.89 -3.65
N GLY A 227 -16.56 8.48 -4.37
CA GLY A 227 -16.44 8.50 -5.83
C GLY A 227 -16.36 9.82 -6.59
N ASN A 228 -16.75 10.96 -6.03
CA ASN A 228 -16.72 12.24 -6.76
C ASN A 228 -15.80 13.27 -6.10
N TRP A 229 -14.52 12.88 -5.96
CA TRP A 229 -13.48 13.71 -5.36
C TRP A 229 -13.29 15.05 -6.08
N LYS A 230 -13.53 15.08 -7.39
CA LYS A 230 -13.42 16.28 -8.23
C LYS A 230 -14.56 17.28 -7.97
N ALA A 231 -15.81 16.83 -7.84
CA ALA A 231 -16.91 17.71 -7.45
C ALA A 231 -16.69 18.25 -6.02
N ILE A 232 -16.19 17.42 -5.11
CA ILE A 232 -15.85 17.82 -3.74
C ILE A 232 -14.74 18.88 -3.73
N TRP A 233 -13.68 18.67 -4.51
CA TRP A 233 -12.60 19.65 -4.67
C TRP A 233 -13.11 20.98 -5.24
N ASN A 234 -13.91 20.94 -6.29
CA ASN A 234 -14.44 22.16 -6.89
C ASN A 234 -15.38 22.90 -5.93
N GLN A 235 -16.27 22.19 -5.24
CA GLN A 235 -17.22 22.81 -4.30
C GLN A 235 -16.51 23.48 -3.12
N LEU A 236 -15.38 22.94 -2.66
CA LEU A 236 -14.65 23.46 -1.51
C LEU A 236 -13.58 24.51 -1.87
N TRP A 237 -13.07 24.52 -3.11
CA TRP A 237 -11.96 25.39 -3.55
C TRP A 237 -12.29 26.31 -4.74
N ASN A 238 -13.55 26.41 -5.17
CA ASN A 238 -14.00 27.36 -6.20
C ASN A 238 -13.71 28.83 -5.80
N GLY A 239 -12.52 29.32 -6.16
CA GLY A 239 -12.15 30.75 -6.08
C GLY A 239 -11.73 31.28 -4.70
N HIS A 240 -11.56 30.42 -3.69
CA HIS A 240 -11.15 30.85 -2.34
C HIS A 240 -9.75 30.33 -1.96
N GLU A 241 -8.97 31.16 -1.26
CA GLU A 241 -7.75 30.69 -0.59
C GLU A 241 -8.09 29.53 0.35
N SER A 242 -7.31 28.45 0.25
CA SER A 242 -7.56 27.27 1.06
C SER A 242 -7.60 27.63 2.57
N PRO A 243 -8.57 27.11 3.35
CA PRO A 243 -8.68 27.40 4.78
C PRO A 243 -7.39 27.11 5.57
N TYR A 244 -6.56 26.15 5.16
CA TYR A 244 -5.26 25.93 5.83
C TYR A 244 -4.18 26.95 5.46
N THR A 245 -4.27 27.59 4.30
CA THR A 245 -3.38 28.70 3.91
C THR A 245 -3.79 29.96 4.68
N LYS A 246 -5.10 30.20 4.79
CA LYS A 246 -5.67 31.33 5.52
C LYS A 246 -5.57 31.22 7.05
N TYR A 247 -5.68 30.01 7.61
CA TYR A 247 -5.70 29.75 9.06
C TYR A 247 -4.51 28.94 9.58
N ASN A 248 -3.45 28.75 8.77
CA ASN A 248 -2.24 27.97 9.11
C ASN A 248 -2.52 26.56 9.71
N ASN A 249 -3.59 25.90 9.23
CA ASN A 249 -4.02 24.62 9.77
C ASN A 249 -3.25 23.44 9.15
N LYS A 250 -2.14 23.05 9.79
CA LYS A 250 -1.28 21.94 9.35
C LYS A 250 -2.03 20.61 9.14
N LYS A 251 -3.07 20.33 9.93
CA LYS A 251 -3.87 19.08 9.79
C LYS A 251 -4.74 19.08 8.54
N GLY A 252 -5.28 20.24 8.16
CA GLY A 252 -6.06 20.40 6.93
C GLY A 252 -5.22 20.23 5.66
N ARG A 253 -3.95 20.71 5.68
CA ARG A 253 -3.02 20.56 4.55
C ARG A 253 -2.71 19.09 4.24
N TYR A 254 -2.48 18.26 5.26
CA TYR A 254 -2.20 16.83 5.07
C TYR A 254 -3.34 16.12 4.31
N TYR A 255 -4.58 16.37 4.71
CA TYR A 255 -5.73 15.70 4.10
C TYR A 255 -6.05 16.22 2.70
N ALA A 256 -5.81 17.51 2.44
CA ALA A 256 -5.93 18.08 1.09
C ALA A 256 -4.98 17.41 0.09
N ASN A 257 -3.73 17.14 0.50
CA ASN A 257 -2.78 16.41 -0.34
C ASN A 257 -3.28 14.99 -0.66
N ILE A 258 -3.89 14.32 0.33
CA ILE A 258 -4.51 13.00 0.11
C ILE A 258 -5.62 13.08 -0.94
N LEU A 259 -6.49 14.10 -0.93
CA LEU A 259 -7.51 14.23 -1.98
C LEU A 259 -6.93 14.43 -3.35
N GLN A 260 -5.96 15.33 -3.49
CA GLN A 260 -5.36 15.61 -4.78
C GLN A 260 -4.83 14.33 -5.41
N GLN A 261 -4.13 13.52 -4.60
CA GLN A 261 -3.67 12.21 -5.04
C GLN A 261 -4.84 11.30 -5.44
N ARG A 262 -5.91 11.24 -4.66
CA ARG A 262 -7.09 10.42 -4.99
C ARG A 262 -7.84 10.86 -6.24
N ILE A 263 -7.93 12.16 -6.49
CA ILE A 263 -8.53 12.71 -7.71
C ILE A 263 -7.69 12.30 -8.92
N TYR A 264 -6.37 12.41 -8.79
CA TYR A 264 -5.44 11.98 -9.83
C TYR A 264 -5.53 10.47 -10.09
N ASP A 265 -5.53 9.65 -9.04
CA ASP A 265 -5.64 8.19 -9.15
C ASP A 265 -6.97 7.77 -9.79
N GLN A 266 -8.09 8.39 -9.41
CA GLN A 266 -9.39 8.14 -10.01
C GLN A 266 -9.43 8.58 -11.48
N SER A 267 -8.87 9.75 -11.81
CA SER A 267 -8.87 10.24 -13.20
C SER A 267 -8.05 9.32 -14.10
N ARG A 268 -6.89 8.84 -13.61
CA ARG A 268 -6.10 7.81 -14.31
C ARG A 268 -6.85 6.51 -14.48
N LEU A 269 -7.59 6.06 -13.45
CA LEU A 269 -8.40 4.87 -13.53
C LEU A 269 -9.48 5.03 -14.61
N ASP A 270 -10.21 6.16 -14.61
CA ASP A 270 -11.27 6.42 -15.57
C ASP A 270 -10.73 6.47 -17.01
N GLU A 271 -9.60 7.15 -17.25
CA GLU A 271 -8.91 7.16 -18.56
C GLU A 271 -8.49 5.75 -19.01
N GLN A 272 -8.04 4.92 -18.07
CA GLN A 272 -7.62 3.54 -18.37
C GLN A 272 -8.80 2.61 -18.64
N MET A 273 -9.96 2.85 -18.01
CA MET A 273 -11.17 2.04 -18.20
C MET A 273 -11.97 2.46 -19.45
N GLN A 274 -11.82 3.70 -19.93
CA GLN A 274 -12.47 4.18 -21.17
C GLN A 274 -11.79 3.69 -22.45
N ASN A 275 -10.53 3.26 -22.36
CA ASN A 275 -9.73 2.74 -23.49
C ASN A 275 -9.74 1.21 -23.60
N ASN A 276 -10.59 0.52 -22.81
CA ASN A 276 -10.86 -0.92 -22.89
C ASN A 276 -12.17 -1.16 -23.66
#